data_AF-A0A1J8PPC4-F1
#
_entry.id   AF-A0A1J8PPC4-F1
#
_cell.length_a   1.000
_cell.length_b   1.000
_cell.length_c   1.000
_cell.angle_alpha   90.00
_cell.angle_beta   90.00
_cell.angle_gamma   90.00
#
_symmetry.space_group_name_H-M   'P 1'
#
loop_
_entity.id
_entity.type
_entity.pdbx_description
1 polymer ?
#
loop_
_entity_poly.entity_id
_entity_poly.type
_entity_poly.pdbx_seq_one_letter_code
_entity_poly.pdbx_strand_id
1 'polypeptide(L)'
;MYSIAHQFSTVEFIGTSYLTSTIKGNIRWAAAELFEVSEDDEEDEAVVSLTTECDIYSFGSIALQVLTCKVPYYNVRKDNVVLGHVIRGKKPEPPKESQIAPPHWKFIQRCWLPRADRPLVGEIVVFVASGRQALIS
;
A
#
# COMPACT_ATOMS: atom_id res chain seq x y z
N MET A 1 -0.52 -12.98 16.24
CA MET A 1 -0.87 -11.84 15.36
C MET A 1 -0.12 -12.06 14.07
N TYR A 2 -0.77 -12.68 13.09
CA TYR A 2 -0.15 -13.05 11.80
C TYR A 2 -0.30 -11.87 10.84
N SER A 3 0.80 -11.51 10.14
CA SER A 3 0.83 -10.40 9.18
C SER A 3 -0.20 -10.63 8.07
N ILE A 4 -0.87 -9.57 7.64
CA ILE A 4 -1.84 -9.61 6.53
C ILE A 4 -1.11 -9.86 5.20
N ALA A 5 0.20 -9.57 5.13
CA ALA A 5 1.06 -10.02 4.04
C ALA A 5 1.36 -11.53 4.12
N HIS A 6 1.44 -12.09 5.33
CA HIS A 6 1.70 -13.51 5.53
C HIS A 6 0.52 -14.40 5.09
N GLN A 7 -0.72 -13.92 5.15
CA GLN A 7 -1.87 -14.76 4.79
C GLN A 7 -2.11 -14.88 3.28
N PHE A 8 -1.34 -14.14 2.46
CA PHE A 8 -1.18 -14.40 1.02
C PHE A 8 0.16 -15.08 0.68
N SER A 9 0.95 -15.44 1.70
CA SER A 9 2.33 -15.97 1.59
C SER A 9 2.44 -17.46 1.92
N THR A 10 1.43 -18.28 1.63
CA THR A 10 1.74 -19.70 1.41
C THR A 10 2.48 -19.80 0.08
N VAL A 11 3.81 -19.71 0.15
CA VAL A 11 4.82 -20.61 -0.43
C VAL A 11 6.16 -19.88 -0.31
N GLU A 12 7.01 -20.35 0.62
CA GLU A 12 8.44 -20.11 0.51
C GLU A 12 8.98 -20.88 -0.71
N PHE A 13 9.91 -20.23 -1.41
CA PHE A 13 10.88 -20.77 -2.36
C PHE A 13 10.59 -20.61 -3.89
N ILE A 14 11.58 -20.01 -4.55
CA ILE A 14 11.91 -19.94 -6.00
C ILE A 14 11.25 -18.81 -6.83
N GLY A 15 12.01 -17.72 -7.02
CA GLY A 15 11.99 -16.91 -8.25
C GLY A 15 11.60 -15.42 -8.10
N THR A 16 12.53 -14.53 -8.42
CA THR A 16 12.31 -13.06 -8.58
C THR A 16 11.22 -12.73 -9.63
N SER A 17 10.98 -13.63 -10.58
CA SER A 17 9.88 -13.55 -11.55
C SER A 17 8.49 -13.64 -10.91
N TYR A 18 8.33 -14.39 -9.82
CA TYR A 18 7.07 -14.50 -9.10
C TYR A 18 6.81 -13.27 -8.23
N LEU A 19 7.84 -12.73 -7.57
CA LEU A 19 7.70 -11.48 -6.80
C LEU A 19 7.34 -10.30 -7.70
N THR A 20 8.05 -10.12 -8.82
CA THR A 20 7.74 -9.06 -9.79
C THR A 20 6.36 -9.24 -10.43
N SER A 21 5.91 -10.48 -10.70
CA SER A 21 4.57 -10.73 -11.22
C SER A 21 3.44 -10.49 -10.19
N THR A 22 3.64 -10.86 -8.92
CA THR A 22 2.69 -10.58 -7.82
C THR A 22 2.62 -9.09 -7.50
N ILE A 23 3.77 -8.40 -7.47
CA ILE A 23 3.81 -6.94 -7.32
C ILE A 23 3.13 -6.27 -8.52
N LYS A 24 3.32 -6.78 -9.75
CA LYS A 24 2.64 -6.30 -10.95
C LYS A 24 1.11 -6.46 -10.88
N GLY A 25 0.62 -7.52 -10.22
CA GLY A 25 -0.82 -7.70 -9.93
C GLY A 25 -1.37 -6.73 -8.89
N ASN A 26 -0.50 -6.23 -7.99
CA ASN A 26 -0.87 -5.42 -6.83
C ASN A 26 -0.38 -3.97 -6.89
N ILE A 27 -0.01 -3.45 -8.07
CA ILE A 27 0.59 -2.11 -8.27
C ILE A 27 -0.21 -0.99 -7.57
N ARG A 28 -1.54 -1.10 -7.55
CA ARG A 28 -2.43 -0.07 -6.99
C ARG A 28 -2.32 0.06 -5.47
N TRP A 29 -1.84 -0.97 -4.79
CA TRP A 29 -1.64 -0.98 -3.34
C TRP A 29 -0.17 -0.94 -2.95
N ALA A 30 0.73 -1.35 -3.86
CA ALA A 30 2.15 -1.46 -3.62
C ALA A 30 2.83 -0.10 -3.34
N ALA A 31 3.79 -0.12 -2.41
CA ALA A 31 4.63 1.01 -2.09
C ALA A 31 5.61 1.32 -3.24
N ALA A 32 5.95 2.61 -3.42
CA ALA A 32 6.75 3.05 -4.56
C ALA A 32 8.14 2.43 -4.58
N GLU A 33 8.69 2.21 -3.40
CA GLU A 33 9.99 1.61 -3.22
C GLU A 33 10.13 0.15 -3.63
N LEU A 34 9.02 -0.56 -3.84
CA LEU A 34 9.05 -1.92 -4.39
C LEU A 34 9.40 -1.95 -5.88
N PHE A 35 9.46 -0.77 -6.50
CA PHE A 35 9.76 -0.56 -7.91
C PHE A 35 11.07 0.23 -8.13
N GLU A 36 11.76 0.59 -7.05
CA GLU A 36 13.10 1.17 -7.14
C GLU A 36 14.05 0.06 -7.62
N VAL A 37 14.68 0.26 -8.78
CA VAL A 37 15.72 -0.61 -9.33
C VAL A 37 17.04 0.10 -9.08
N SER A 38 17.97 -0.54 -8.37
CA SER A 38 19.35 -0.07 -8.23
C SER A 38 20.01 -0.07 -9.60
N GLU A 39 20.62 1.06 -10.00
CA GLU A 39 21.35 1.18 -11.28
C GLU A 39 22.72 0.48 -11.24
N ASP A 40 23.16 0.03 -10.06
CA ASP A 40 24.53 -0.46 -9.79
C ASP A 40 24.68 -1.98 -9.71
N ASP A 41 23.62 -2.77 -9.90
CA ASP A 41 23.68 -4.22 -9.72
C ASP A 41 24.11 -4.93 -11.02
N GLU A 42 25.42 -5.05 -11.21
CA GLU A 42 26.02 -6.09 -12.06
C GLU A 42 25.67 -7.47 -11.47
N GLU A 43 24.70 -8.16 -12.08
CA GLU A 43 24.34 -9.59 -11.90
C GLU A 43 23.94 -10.12 -10.51
N ASP A 44 24.05 -9.37 -9.41
CA ASP A 44 23.54 -9.80 -8.10
C ASP A 44 22.17 -9.19 -7.76
N GLU A 45 21.18 -10.08 -7.67
CA GLU A 45 19.80 -9.92 -7.20
C GLU A 45 19.34 -8.53 -6.73
N ALA A 46 18.46 -7.88 -7.49
CA ALA A 46 17.66 -6.74 -7.01
C ALA A 46 16.84 -7.16 -5.77
N VAL A 47 17.38 -6.88 -4.58
CA VAL A 47 16.75 -7.23 -3.30
C VAL A 47 15.57 -6.29 -3.07
N VAL A 48 14.38 -6.71 -3.51
CA VAL A 48 13.13 -6.02 -3.17
C VAL A 48 12.94 -6.11 -1.66
N SER A 49 13.20 -5.00 -0.95
CA SER A 49 13.06 -4.93 0.50
C SER A 49 11.58 -4.86 0.89
N LEU A 50 11.01 -6.03 1.20
CA LEU A 50 9.68 -6.17 1.76
C LEU A 50 9.72 -5.87 3.26
N THR A 51 9.32 -4.65 3.63
CA THR A 51 9.37 -4.18 5.02
C THR A 51 7.98 -3.92 5.59
N THR A 52 7.91 -3.74 6.91
CA THR A 52 6.68 -3.32 7.60
C THR A 52 6.17 -1.98 7.06
N GLU A 53 7.05 -1.09 6.62
CA GLU A 53 6.68 0.18 6.01
C GLU A 53 5.92 -0.04 4.69
N CYS A 54 6.30 -1.04 3.88
CA CYS A 54 5.57 -1.43 2.67
C CYS A 54 4.15 -1.92 2.99
N ASP A 55 4.00 -2.67 4.09
CA ASP A 55 2.69 -3.11 4.59
C ASP A 55 1.84 -1.91 5.06
N ILE A 56 2.44 -0.94 5.74
CA ILE A 56 1.76 0.29 6.18
C ILE A 56 1.24 1.09 4.98
N TYR A 57 2.02 1.20 3.91
CA TYR A 57 1.58 1.85 2.67
C TYR A 57 0.37 1.13 2.07
N SER A 58 0.48 -0.20 1.96
CA SER A 58 -0.59 -1.06 1.43
C SER A 58 -1.86 -0.96 2.28
N PHE A 59 -1.71 -0.86 3.60
CA PHE A 59 -2.82 -0.61 4.52
C PHE A 59 -3.56 0.69 4.20
N GLY A 60 -2.85 1.81 3.97
CA GLY A 60 -3.48 3.07 3.58
C GLY A 60 -4.32 2.95 2.31
N SER A 61 -3.80 2.21 1.32
CA SER A 61 -4.49 1.90 0.07
C SER A 61 -5.75 1.05 0.27
N ILE A 62 -5.68 0.03 1.15
CA ILE A 62 -6.82 -0.81 1.52
C ILE A 62 -7.86 0.00 2.30
N ALA A 63 -7.45 0.83 3.25
CA ALA A 63 -8.35 1.68 4.03
C ALA A 63 -9.12 2.66 3.14
N LEU A 64 -8.45 3.29 2.17
CA LEU A 64 -9.12 4.09 1.13
C LEU A 64 -10.16 3.27 0.37
N GLN A 65 -9.78 2.06 -0.07
CA GLN A 65 -10.68 1.20 -0.83
C GLN A 65 -11.91 0.77 -0.04
N VAL A 66 -11.73 0.40 1.22
CA VAL A 66 -12.83 0.02 2.11
C VAL A 66 -13.79 1.18 2.32
N LEU A 67 -13.28 2.39 2.54
CA LEU A 67 -14.11 3.57 2.80
C LEU A 67 -14.83 4.12 1.56
N THR A 68 -14.30 3.85 0.36
CA THR A 68 -14.87 4.37 -0.90
C THR A 68 -15.54 3.31 -1.75
N CYS A 69 -15.36 2.03 -1.42
CA CYS A 69 -15.69 0.88 -2.27
C CYS A 69 -15.07 0.96 -3.68
N LYS A 70 -13.96 1.69 -3.84
CA LYS A 70 -13.24 1.87 -5.10
C LYS A 70 -11.78 1.52 -4.93
N VAL A 71 -11.21 0.82 -5.91
CA VAL A 71 -9.77 0.51 -5.94
C VAL A 71 -8.93 1.78 -5.89
N PRO A 72 -7.74 1.80 -5.27
CA PRO A 72 -6.82 2.93 -5.41
C PRO A 72 -6.55 3.26 -6.88
N TYR A 73 -6.46 4.55 -7.20
CA TYR A 73 -6.33 5.04 -8.57
C TYR A 73 -7.49 4.58 -9.48
N TYR A 74 -8.72 4.48 -8.96
CA TYR A 74 -9.92 4.03 -9.70
C TYR A 74 -10.16 4.79 -11.02
N ASN A 75 -9.71 6.04 -11.09
CA ASN A 75 -9.82 6.92 -12.26
C ASN A 75 -8.75 6.63 -13.33
N VAL A 76 -7.75 5.79 -13.04
CA VAL A 76 -6.66 5.44 -13.94
C VAL A 76 -6.88 4.03 -14.50
N ARG A 77 -7.11 3.93 -15.82
CA ARG A 77 -7.47 2.68 -16.48
C ARG A 77 -6.31 1.69 -16.67
N LYS A 78 -5.09 2.18 -16.91
CA LYS A 78 -3.94 1.33 -17.28
C LYS A 78 -2.95 1.24 -16.12
N ASP A 79 -2.55 0.03 -15.75
CA ASP A 79 -1.67 -0.19 -14.60
C ASP A 79 -0.25 0.36 -14.80
N ASN A 80 0.24 0.44 -16.05
CA ASN A 80 1.51 1.11 -16.33
C ASN A 80 1.47 2.62 -16.04
N VAL A 81 0.30 3.26 -16.18
CA VAL A 81 0.12 4.67 -15.80
C VAL A 81 0.04 4.80 -14.28
N VAL A 82 -0.60 3.85 -13.60
CA VAL A 82 -0.59 3.77 -12.14
C VAL A 82 0.83 3.61 -11.61
N LEU A 83 1.61 2.68 -12.17
CA LEU A 83 3.01 2.48 -11.82
C LEU A 83 3.80 3.79 -11.93
N GLY A 84 3.65 4.51 -13.04
CA GLY A 84 4.28 5.82 -13.19
C GLY A 84 3.82 6.84 -12.14
N HIS A 85 2.56 6.81 -11.70
CA HIS A 85 2.09 7.65 -10.60
C HIS A 85 2.70 7.27 -9.27
N VAL A 86 2.76 5.97 -8.97
CA VAL A 86 3.34 5.41 -7.75
C VAL A 86 4.82 5.79 -7.64
N ILE A 87 5.62 5.55 -8.69
CA ILE A 87 7.05 5.90 -8.73
C ILE A 87 7.26 7.41 -8.56
N ARG A 88 6.41 8.25 -9.16
CA ARG A 88 6.47 9.72 -8.99
C ARG A 88 5.90 10.21 -7.65
N GLY A 89 5.51 9.32 -6.76
CA GLY A 89 4.92 9.67 -5.47
C GLY A 89 3.51 10.28 -5.54
N LYS A 90 2.84 10.24 -6.70
CA LYS A 90 1.44 10.72 -6.82
C LYS A 90 0.52 9.74 -6.11
N LYS A 91 -0.23 10.24 -5.12
CA LYS A 91 -1.11 9.43 -4.27
C LYS A 91 -2.49 9.25 -4.89
N PRO A 92 -3.23 8.18 -4.53
CA PRO A 92 -4.59 8.00 -4.99
C PRO A 92 -5.52 9.03 -4.34
N GLU A 93 -6.53 9.48 -5.08
CA GLU A 93 -7.55 10.41 -4.61
C GLU A 93 -8.89 9.68 -4.46
N PRO A 94 -9.68 9.97 -3.42
CA PRO A 94 -11.03 9.44 -3.29
C PRO A 94 -11.97 10.06 -4.34
N PRO A 95 -13.06 9.38 -4.73
CA PRO A 95 -14.16 10.01 -5.46
C PRO A 95 -14.66 11.29 -4.78
N LYS A 96 -15.10 12.28 -5.55
CA LYS A 96 -15.54 13.60 -5.02
C LYS A 96 -16.67 13.49 -4.01
N GLU A 97 -17.53 12.51 -4.19
CA GLU A 97 -18.71 12.27 -3.36
C GLU A 97 -18.39 11.45 -2.09
N SER A 98 -17.14 11.03 -1.89
CA SER A 98 -16.74 10.16 -0.78
C SER A 98 -16.89 10.86 0.56
N GLN A 99 -17.60 10.22 1.48
CA GLN A 99 -17.82 10.73 2.84
C GLN A 99 -16.75 10.18 3.79
N ILE A 100 -15.47 10.44 3.50
CA ILE A 100 -14.37 10.06 4.39
C ILE A 100 -14.23 11.14 5.47
N ALA A 101 -14.36 10.76 6.74
CA ALA A 101 -14.15 11.68 7.85
C ALA A 101 -12.74 12.29 7.79
N PRO A 102 -12.56 13.62 8.00
CA PRO A 102 -11.26 14.27 7.87
C PRO A 102 -10.11 13.63 8.69
N PRO A 103 -10.33 13.16 9.94
CA PRO A 103 -9.29 12.46 10.69
C PRO A 103 -8.87 11.14 10.04
N HIS A 104 -9.82 10.39 9.46
CA HIS A 104 -9.52 9.16 8.75
C HIS A 104 -8.74 9.42 7.47
N TRP A 105 -9.13 10.44 6.72
CA TRP A 105 -8.42 10.82 5.51
C TRP A 105 -6.97 11.23 5.83
N LYS A 106 -6.77 12.05 6.87
CA LYS A 106 -5.44 12.45 7.33
C LYS A 106 -4.58 11.24 7.71
N PHE A 107 -5.15 10.24 8.39
CA PHE A 107 -4.42 9.02 8.75
C PHE A 107 -4.04 8.19 7.53
N ILE A 108 -4.96 8.02 6.58
CA ILE A 108 -4.71 7.32 5.32
C ILE A 108 -3.56 7.99 4.54
N GLN A 109 -3.56 9.32 4.45
CA GLN A 109 -2.49 10.06 3.78
C GLN A 109 -1.13 9.87 4.45
N ARG A 110 -1.08 9.78 5.79
CA ARG A 110 0.18 9.48 6.52
C ARG A 110 0.78 8.12 6.14
N CYS A 111 -0.05 7.13 5.83
CA CYS A 111 0.43 5.82 5.40
C CYS A 111 1.23 5.87 4.09
N TRP A 112 1.05 6.91 3.28
CA TRP A 112 1.75 7.09 2.01
C TRP A 112 2.93 8.07 2.07
N LEU A 113 3.32 8.54 3.25
CA LEU A 113 4.52 9.37 3.44
C LEU A 113 5.81 8.58 3.15
N PRO A 114 6.98 9.25 3.08
CA PRO A 114 8.27 8.56 3.06
C PRO A 114 8.36 7.55 4.22
N ARG A 115 9.10 6.46 4.02
CA ARG A 115 9.17 5.30 4.95
C ARG A 115 9.34 5.72 6.42
N ALA A 116 10.27 6.63 6.68
CA ALA A 116 10.57 7.12 8.03
C ALA A 116 9.44 7.89 8.72
N ASP A 117 8.50 8.45 7.94
CA ASP A 117 7.41 9.30 8.43
C ASP A 117 6.06 8.56 8.46
N ARG A 118 6.03 7.29 8.02
CA ARG A 118 4.82 6.46 8.05
C ARG A 118 4.44 6.15 9.51
N PRO A 119 3.14 6.00 9.80
CA PRO A 119 2.67 5.68 11.15
C PRO A 119 3.18 4.31 11.60
N LEU A 120 3.37 4.15 12.90
CA LEU A 120 3.74 2.87 13.48
C LEU A 120 2.55 1.89 13.42
N VAL A 121 2.85 0.59 13.44
CA VAL A 121 1.82 -0.46 13.50
C VAL A 121 0.85 -0.26 14.68
N GLY A 122 1.34 0.20 15.83
CA GLY A 122 0.50 0.51 16.98
C GLY A 122 -0.54 1.60 16.69
N GLU A 123 -0.19 2.61 15.89
CA GLU A 123 -1.13 3.65 15.47
C GLU A 123 -2.20 3.11 14.53
N ILE A 124 -1.86 2.14 13.66
CA ILE A 124 -2.83 1.46 12.80
C ILE A 124 -3.86 0.70 13.65
N VAL A 125 -3.42 0.00 14.69
CA VAL A 125 -4.32 -0.73 15.59
C VAL A 125 -5.30 0.23 16.27
N VAL A 126 -4.81 1.37 16.76
CA VAL A 126 -5.67 2.42 17.36
C VAL A 126 -6.66 2.97 16.34
N PHE A 127 -6.20 3.27 15.12
CA PHE A 127 -7.05 3.75 14.04
C PHE A 127 -8.18 2.77 13.71
N VAL A 128 -7.87 1.48 13.52
CA VAL A 128 -8.88 0.45 13.22
C VAL A 128 -9.85 0.25 14.39
N ALA A 129 -9.36 0.31 15.63
CA ALA A 129 -10.22 0.21 16.82
C ALA A 129 -11.21 1.38 16.91
N SER A 130 -10.77 2.60 16.60
CA SER A 130 -11.64 3.79 16.63
C SER A 130 -12.79 3.72 15.62
N GLY A 131 -12.53 3.18 14.43
CA GLY A 131 -13.56 2.96 13.41
C GLY A 131 -14.59 1.90 13.81
N ARG A 132 -14.18 0.87 14.57
CA ARG A 132 -15.09 -0.18 15.06
C ARG A 132 -16.08 0.35 16.09
N GLN A 133 -15.64 1.25 16.97
CA GLN A 133 -16.50 1.79 18.03
C GLN A 133 -17.66 2.62 17.46
N ALA A 134 -17.43 3.36 16.37
CA ALA A 134 -18.43 4.21 15.72
C ALA A 134 -19.52 3.43 14.95
N LEU A 135 -19.32 2.14 14.69
CA LEU A 135 -20.30 1.28 13.98
C LEU A 135 -21.15 0.43 14.93
N ILE A 136 -20.81 0.38 16.22
CA ILE A 136 -21.49 -0.43 17.24
C ILE A 136 -22.31 0.44 18.21
N SER A 137 -22.12 1.76 18.17
CA SER A 137 -22.94 2.77 18.87
C SER A 137 -24.11 3.23 18.02
#